data_AF-A0A2G2Z5H8-F1
#
_entry.id   AF-A0A2G2Z5H8-F1
#
_cell.length_a   1.000
_cell.length_b   1.000
_cell.length_c   1.000
_cell.angle_alpha   90.00
_cell.angle_beta   90.00
_cell.angle_gamma   90.00
#
_symmetry.space_group_name_H-M   'P 1'
#
loop_
_entity.id
_entity.type
_entity.pdbx_description
1 polymer ?
#
loop_
_entity_poly.entity_id
_entity_poly.type
_entity_poly.pdbx_seq_one_letter_code
_entity_poly.pdbx_strand_id
1 'polypeptide(L)'
;MKIESQMMDATTSMGANNIATSSRTNAPPMMAPTEKPEKFFGIDFKWWQQKMSFYLTTLCLQWFTSEDAPEVPEGTSDKDRFVIVEAWKHSNFLCRNYILSGLQDDLNNVYSGTKTSKEL
;
A
#
# COMPACT_ATOMS: atom_id res chain seq x y z
N MET A 1 33.31 -14.52 -68.77
CA MET A 1 33.18 -13.32 -67.91
C MET A 1 32.03 -13.57 -66.94
N LYS A 2 32.33 -13.72 -65.63
CA LYS A 2 31.43 -13.54 -64.45
C LYS A 2 30.22 -14.52 -64.33
N ILE A 3 29.84 -15.15 -63.22
CA ILE A 3 30.30 -15.28 -61.81
C ILE A 3 29.61 -16.50 -61.17
N GLU A 4 30.21 -16.99 -60.09
CA GLU A 4 29.78 -18.01 -59.11
C GLU A 4 28.40 -17.76 -58.44
N SER A 5 27.76 -18.83 -57.96
CA SER A 5 27.15 -18.83 -56.62
C SER A 5 26.82 -20.27 -56.18
N GLN A 6 27.52 -20.74 -55.14
CA GLN A 6 27.13 -21.89 -54.32
C GLN A 6 26.06 -21.47 -53.31
N MET A 7 25.17 -22.39 -52.95
CA MET A 7 24.50 -22.40 -51.64
C MET A 7 24.53 -23.84 -51.13
N MET A 8 25.08 -24.02 -49.92
CA MET A 8 25.16 -25.30 -49.22
C MET A 8 23.94 -25.48 -48.31
N ASP A 9 23.50 -26.74 -48.25
CA ASP A 9 22.38 -27.27 -47.48
C ASP A 9 22.91 -27.90 -46.18
N ALA A 10 22.27 -27.65 -45.03
CA ALA A 10 22.38 -28.48 -43.82
C ALA A 10 21.46 -27.99 -42.68
N THR A 11 20.27 -28.56 -42.68
CA THR A 11 19.47 -29.10 -41.55
C THR A 11 19.78 -28.63 -40.11
N THR A 12 18.79 -27.93 -39.56
CA THR A 12 18.59 -27.47 -38.18
C THR A 12 18.70 -28.55 -37.10
N SER A 13 19.51 -28.28 -36.08
CA SER A 13 19.66 -29.03 -34.84
C SER A 13 18.47 -28.82 -33.90
N MET A 14 17.85 -29.90 -33.43
CA MET A 14 16.71 -29.88 -32.50
C MET A 14 17.22 -30.06 -31.07
N GLY A 15 17.34 -28.95 -30.34
CA GLY A 15 17.64 -28.94 -28.91
C GLY A 15 16.45 -29.44 -28.10
N ALA A 16 16.64 -30.53 -27.35
CA ALA A 16 15.66 -31.07 -26.42
C ALA A 16 15.69 -30.28 -25.11
N ASN A 17 14.57 -29.66 -24.75
CA ASN A 17 14.43 -28.85 -23.54
C ASN A 17 13.77 -29.69 -22.44
N ASN A 18 14.55 -30.21 -21.50
CA ASN A 18 14.08 -30.92 -20.32
C ASN A 18 13.93 -29.93 -19.15
N ILE A 19 12.71 -29.47 -18.91
CA ILE A 19 12.35 -28.62 -17.77
C ILE A 19 12.20 -29.49 -16.53
N ALA A 20 13.14 -29.38 -15.59
CA ALA A 20 13.01 -29.95 -14.26
C ALA A 20 12.03 -29.10 -13.44
N THR A 21 10.87 -29.66 -13.12
CA THR A 21 9.85 -29.01 -12.29
C THR A 21 10.30 -29.01 -10.82
N SER A 22 10.93 -27.92 -10.38
CA SER A 22 11.19 -27.66 -8.97
C SER A 22 9.90 -27.20 -8.27
N SER A 23 9.39 -28.00 -7.34
CA SER A 23 8.22 -27.66 -6.53
C SER A 23 8.61 -26.60 -5.50
N ARG A 24 8.22 -25.34 -5.75
CA ARG A 24 8.34 -24.27 -4.74
C ARG A 24 7.27 -24.46 -3.67
N THR A 25 7.70 -24.69 -2.43
CA THR A 25 6.86 -24.58 -1.24
C THR A 25 6.45 -23.11 -1.04
N ASN A 26 5.17 -22.81 -1.30
CA ASN A 26 4.59 -21.50 -1.02
C ASN A 26 4.20 -21.40 0.47
N ALA A 27 5.18 -21.17 1.34
CA ALA A 27 4.86 -20.58 2.64
C ALA A 27 4.47 -19.11 2.40
N PRO A 28 3.40 -18.59 3.03
CA PRO A 28 3.14 -17.16 3.03
C PRO A 28 4.40 -16.43 3.53
N PRO A 29 4.83 -15.32 2.89
CA PRO A 29 5.91 -14.52 3.44
C PRO A 29 5.55 -14.17 4.88
N MET A 30 6.44 -14.52 5.81
CA MET A 30 6.34 -14.10 7.20
C MET A 30 6.24 -12.58 7.21
N MET A 31 5.07 -12.05 7.55
CA MET A 31 4.83 -10.62 7.63
C MET A 31 5.81 -10.07 8.66
N ALA A 32 6.76 -9.24 8.22
CA ALA A 32 7.65 -8.55 9.14
C ALA A 32 6.82 -7.81 10.19
N PRO A 33 7.27 -7.72 11.45
CA PRO A 33 6.61 -6.92 12.46
C PRO A 33 6.35 -5.53 11.90
N THR A 34 5.14 -5.01 12.14
CA THR A 34 4.73 -3.66 11.75
C THR A 34 5.57 -2.66 12.53
N GLU A 35 6.82 -2.44 12.11
CA GLU A 35 7.72 -1.47 12.72
C GLU A 35 7.06 -0.09 12.59
N LYS A 36 6.77 0.50 13.76
CA LYS A 36 6.22 1.84 13.84
C LYS A 36 7.21 2.82 13.18
N PRO A 37 6.74 3.75 12.32
CA PRO A 37 7.62 4.74 11.72
C PRO A 37 8.25 5.62 12.81
N GLU A 38 9.50 6.03 12.57
CA GLU A 38 10.19 7.00 13.43
C GLU A 38 9.37 8.30 13.54
N LYS A 39 9.51 8.97 14.69
CA LYS A 39 8.87 10.26 14.90
C LYS A 39 9.41 11.29 13.90
N PHE A 40 8.53 12.15 13.42
CA PHE A 40 8.83 13.29 12.56
C PHE A 40 9.27 14.47 13.40
N PHE A 41 10.49 14.94 13.14
CA PHE A 41 11.09 16.09 13.83
C PHE A 41 11.03 17.39 13.00
N GLY A 42 10.16 17.46 11.98
CA GLY A 42 10.04 18.63 11.11
C GLY A 42 11.01 18.69 9.93
N ILE A 43 11.95 17.75 9.84
CA ILE A 43 12.95 17.66 8.76
C ILE A 43 12.58 16.51 7.81
N ASP A 44 12.79 16.69 6.51
CA ASP A 44 12.52 15.69 5.47
C ASP A 44 11.06 15.21 5.40
N PHE A 45 10.12 16.18 5.42
CA PHE A 45 8.67 15.90 5.37
C PHE A 45 8.28 14.91 4.27
N LYS A 46 8.82 15.06 3.05
CA LYS A 46 8.51 14.14 1.93
C LYS A 46 8.89 12.69 2.24
N TRP A 47 10.02 12.47 2.91
CA TRP A 47 10.49 11.15 3.28
C TRP A 47 9.62 10.56 4.40
N TRP A 48 9.35 11.36 5.44
CA TRP A 48 8.46 10.93 6.51
C TRP A 48 7.05 10.64 6.01
N GLN A 49 6.49 11.48 5.14
CA GLN A 49 5.17 11.30 4.53
C GLN A 49 5.12 10.00 3.73
N GLN A 50 6.17 9.69 2.95
CA GLN A 50 6.26 8.42 2.22
C GLN A 50 6.31 7.21 3.17
N LYS A 51 7.11 7.28 4.23
CA LYS A 51 7.23 6.23 5.25
C LYS A 51 5.89 6.04 5.99
N MET A 52 5.21 7.13 6.33
CA MET A 52 3.88 7.10 6.95
C MET A 52 2.81 6.53 6.01
N SER A 53 2.85 6.89 4.72
CA SER A 53 1.92 6.34 3.73
C SER A 53 2.09 4.82 3.55
N PHE A 54 3.32 4.33 3.51
CA PHE A 54 3.59 2.89 3.47
C PHE A 54 3.06 2.17 4.73
N TYR A 55 3.25 2.79 5.90
CA TYR A 55 2.74 2.27 7.16
C TYR A 55 1.22 2.19 7.20
N LEU A 56 0.52 3.27 6.80
CA LEU A 56 -0.95 3.29 6.74
C LEU A 56 -1.50 2.32 5.68
N THR A 57 -0.79 2.13 4.58
CA THR A 57 -1.15 1.14 3.54
C THR A 57 -1.08 -0.27 4.10
N THR A 58 -0.03 -0.59 4.88
CA THR A 58 0.12 -1.88 5.57
C THR A 58 -1.03 -2.13 6.56
N LEU A 59 -1.57 -1.05 7.16
CA LEU A 59 -2.72 -1.11 8.07
C LEU A 59 -4.09 -1.03 7.37
N CYS A 60 -4.13 -0.93 6.04
CA CYS A 60 -5.35 -0.68 5.26
C CYS A 60 -6.09 0.61 5.63
N LEU A 61 -5.38 1.61 6.17
CA LEU A 61 -5.93 2.89 6.60
C LEU A 61 -5.64 4.05 5.64
N GLN A 62 -4.79 3.84 4.62
CA GLN A 62 -4.38 4.86 3.67
C GLN A 62 -5.55 5.58 2.99
N TRP A 63 -6.66 4.89 2.75
CA TRP A 63 -7.80 5.51 2.08
C TRP A 63 -8.47 6.61 2.90
N PHE A 64 -8.41 6.54 4.25
CA PHE A 64 -8.98 7.56 5.15
C PHE A 64 -8.21 8.89 5.13
N THR A 65 -7.03 8.94 4.49
CA THR A 65 -6.31 10.21 4.28
C THR A 65 -6.68 10.89 2.96
N SER A 66 -7.45 10.22 2.09
CA SER A 66 -7.77 10.71 0.75
C SER A 66 -9.28 10.86 0.53
N GLU A 67 -10.07 9.92 1.04
CA GLU A 67 -11.50 9.82 0.82
C GLU A 67 -12.31 10.60 1.87
N ASP A 68 -13.49 11.10 1.47
CA ASP A 68 -14.46 11.69 2.39
C ASP A 68 -15.32 10.60 3.06
N ALA A 69 -16.03 10.99 4.12
CA ALA A 69 -16.96 10.10 4.81
C ALA A 69 -17.97 9.49 3.82
N PRO A 70 -18.38 8.23 4.03
CA PRO A 70 -19.15 7.49 3.05
C PRO A 70 -20.56 8.06 2.97
N GLU A 71 -21.00 8.35 1.75
CA GLU A 71 -22.40 8.64 1.48
C GLU A 71 -23.20 7.34 1.56
N VAL A 72 -24.13 7.28 2.50
CA VAL A 72 -24.89 6.06 2.76
C VAL A 72 -26.06 5.98 1.76
N PRO A 73 -26.20 4.89 0.96
CA PRO A 73 -27.20 4.80 -0.10
C PRO A 73 -28.64 4.91 0.41
N GLU A 74 -29.49 5.63 -0.33
CA GLU A 74 -30.93 5.68 -0.07
C GLU A 74 -31.54 4.27 -0.18
N GLY A 75 -32.06 3.76 0.93
CA GLY A 75 -32.62 2.39 1.03
C GLY A 75 -31.85 1.43 1.93
N THR A 76 -30.70 1.83 2.48
CA THR A 76 -30.06 1.10 3.58
C THR A 76 -30.89 1.21 4.86
N SER A 77 -30.97 0.12 5.63
CA SER A 77 -31.67 0.14 6.92
C SER A 77 -30.97 1.11 7.89
N ASP A 78 -31.74 1.73 8.79
CA ASP A 78 -31.16 2.65 9.80
C ASP A 78 -30.06 1.97 10.64
N LYS A 79 -30.20 0.68 10.90
CA LYS A 79 -29.22 -0.12 11.62
C LYS A 79 -27.93 -0.28 10.81
N ASP A 80 -28.02 -0.59 9.53
CA ASP A 80 -26.84 -0.76 8.68
C ASP A 80 -26.14 0.57 8.45
N ARG A 81 -26.92 1.66 8.25
CA ARG A 81 -26.41 3.03 8.17
C ARG A 81 -25.60 3.38 9.42
N PHE A 82 -26.13 3.08 10.60
CA PHE A 82 -25.42 3.32 11.86
C PHE A 82 -24.11 2.55 11.93
N VAL A 83 -24.12 1.25 11.61
CA VAL A 83 -22.90 0.40 11.63
C VAL A 83 -21.84 0.93 10.67
N ILE A 84 -22.21 1.30 9.45
CA ILE A 84 -21.28 1.84 8.44
C ILE A 84 -20.63 3.14 8.94
N VAL A 85 -21.43 4.06 9.47
CA VAL A 85 -20.94 5.36 9.97
C VAL A 85 -20.02 5.19 11.18
N GLU A 86 -20.38 4.33 12.13
CA GLU A 86 -19.56 4.10 13.32
C GLU A 86 -18.26 3.36 12.99
N ALA A 87 -18.29 2.37 12.09
CA ALA A 87 -17.10 1.68 11.61
C ALA A 87 -16.14 2.64 10.90
N TRP A 88 -16.68 3.54 10.07
CA TRP A 88 -15.91 4.61 9.45
C TRP A 88 -15.26 5.52 10.49
N LYS A 89 -16.05 6.07 11.42
CA LYS A 89 -15.55 6.98 12.47
C LYS A 89 -14.44 6.35 13.28
N HIS A 90 -14.61 5.08 13.67
CA HIS A 90 -13.61 4.34 14.42
C HIS A 90 -12.30 4.20 13.62
N SER A 91 -12.40 3.85 12.35
CA SER A 91 -11.24 3.67 11.49
C SER A 91 -10.53 4.98 11.14
N ASN A 92 -11.27 6.06 10.88
CA ASN A 92 -10.73 7.41 10.73
C ASN A 92 -10.05 7.88 12.03
N PHE A 93 -10.63 7.58 13.20
CA PHE A 93 -9.98 7.85 14.49
C PHE A 93 -8.65 7.10 14.62
N LEU A 94 -8.61 5.80 14.28
CA LEU A 94 -7.37 5.03 14.30
C LEU A 94 -6.32 5.62 13.35
N CYS A 95 -6.69 5.92 12.10
CA CYS A 95 -5.80 6.53 11.12
C CYS A 95 -5.20 7.84 11.64
N ARG A 96 -6.05 8.73 12.19
CA ARG A 96 -5.63 9.98 12.81
C ARG A 96 -4.62 9.76 13.93
N ASN A 97 -4.88 8.80 14.81
CA ASN A 97 -3.97 8.48 15.92
C ASN A 97 -2.62 7.96 15.42
N TYR A 98 -2.59 7.13 14.37
CA TYR A 98 -1.33 6.64 13.82
C TYR A 98 -0.47 7.78 13.25
N ILE A 99 -1.08 8.68 12.47
CA ILE A 99 -0.40 9.86 11.92
C ILE A 99 0.15 10.73 13.06
N LEU A 100 -0.70 11.09 14.03
CA LEU A 100 -0.31 11.90 15.19
C LEU A 100 0.79 11.22 16.04
N SER A 101 0.74 9.90 16.18
CA SER A 101 1.74 9.14 16.93
C SER A 101 3.12 9.11 16.27
N GLY A 102 3.18 9.43 14.98
CA GLY A 102 4.40 9.60 14.20
C GLY A 102 4.92 11.03 14.19
N LEU A 103 4.25 11.99 14.84
CA LEU A 103 4.73 13.35 15.00
C LEU A 103 5.53 13.51 16.31
N GLN A 104 6.48 14.44 16.34
CA GLN A 104 7.04 14.94 17.60
C GLN A 104 5.97 15.72 18.38
N ASP A 105 6.14 15.77 19.70
CA ASP A 105 5.13 16.25 20.65
C ASP A 105 4.66 17.69 20.35
N ASP A 106 5.57 18.60 19.94
CA ASP A 106 5.22 19.98 19.57
C ASP A 106 4.29 20.05 18.35
N LEU A 107 4.58 19.23 17.32
CA LEU A 107 3.75 19.13 16.12
C LEU A 107 2.42 18.42 16.44
N ASN A 108 2.45 17.37 17.25
CA ASN A 108 1.25 16.68 17.69
C ASN A 108 0.30 17.66 18.40
N ASN A 109 0.79 18.50 19.31
CA ASN A 109 -0.04 19.49 20.00
C ASN A 109 -0.77 20.41 19.01
N VAL A 110 -0.07 20.91 17.98
CA VAL A 110 -0.65 21.77 16.94
C VAL A 110 -1.73 21.05 16.13
N TYR A 111 -1.49 19.80 15.74
CA TYR A 111 -2.37 19.04 14.85
C TYR A 111 -3.40 18.16 15.58
N SER A 112 -3.33 18.03 16.90
CA SER A 112 -4.21 17.18 17.69
C SER A 112 -5.69 17.57 17.61
N GLY A 113 -5.96 18.85 17.35
CA GLY A 113 -7.31 19.40 17.17
C GLY A 113 -7.96 19.11 15.82
N THR A 114 -7.20 18.58 14.86
CA THR A 114 -7.71 18.23 13.53
C THR A 114 -8.74 17.10 13.66
N LYS A 115 -9.88 17.25 12.97
CA LYS A 115 -11.04 16.35 13.16
C LYS A 115 -10.93 15.06 12.36
N THR A 116 -10.32 15.13 11.18
CA THR A 116 -10.25 14.02 10.23
C THR A 116 -8.80 13.64 9.91
N SER A 117 -8.55 12.39 9.54
CA SER A 117 -7.21 11.99 9.06
C SER A 117 -6.84 12.59 7.71
N LYS A 118 -7.81 13.08 6.94
CA LYS A 118 -7.62 13.72 5.64
C LYS A 118 -7.04 15.13 5.74
N GLU A 119 -7.27 15.82 6.86
CA GLU A 119 -6.79 17.18 7.12
C GLU A 119 -5.40 17.23 7.78
N LEU A 120 -4.82 16.05 8.09
CA LEU A 120 -3.47 15.90 8.66
C LEU A 120 -2.43 15.73 7.55
#